data_AF-A0A101W127-F1
#
_entry.id   AF-A0A101W127-F1
#
_cell.length_a   1.000
_cell.length_b   1.000
_cell.length_c   1.000
_cell.angle_alpha   90.00
_cell.angle_beta   90.00
_cell.angle_gamma   90.00
#
_symmetry.space_group_name_H-M   'P 1'
#
loop_
_entity.id
_entity.type
_entity.pdbx_description
1 polymer ?
#
loop_
_entity_poly.entity_id
_entity_poly.type
_entity_poly.pdbx_seq_one_letter_code
_entity_poly.pdbx_strand_id
1 'polypeptide(L)'
;MPKNFKRSIRGYDAESIQQEINTINQMYDNKIQELKKEIFAQTHQRQLLRNEYNKLKQEFGDRVELQEQIKDKLYEKYLEILEQQLITKRKTDHSIAELENQVKLRQEELSKYKGYSNKVKSDILRVRDSFKSILEEGDEI
;
A
#
# COMPACT_ATOMS: atom_id res chain seq x y z
N MET A 1 -11.19 -67.01 12.87
CA MET A 1 -12.29 -67.96 12.60
C MET A 1 -12.27 -68.99 13.72
N PRO A 2 -13.33 -69.14 14.53
CA PRO A 2 -13.35 -70.23 15.47
C PRO A 2 -13.63 -71.52 14.69
N LYS A 3 -12.79 -72.52 14.94
CA LYS A 3 -12.84 -73.84 14.34
C LYS A 3 -12.90 -74.83 15.50
N ASN A 4 -13.83 -75.77 15.38
CA ASN A 4 -13.95 -77.03 16.11
C ASN A 4 -14.98 -77.06 17.24
N PHE A 5 -16.26 -77.09 16.86
CA PHE A 5 -17.28 -77.70 17.71
C PHE A 5 -16.97 -79.20 17.91
N LYS A 6 -16.85 -79.67 19.15
CA LYS A 6 -16.73 -81.10 19.44
C LYS A 6 -18.09 -81.78 19.21
N ARG A 7 -18.12 -82.82 18.37
CA ARG A 7 -19.32 -83.67 18.15
C ARG A 7 -19.33 -84.84 19.14
N SER A 8 -20.45 -85.05 19.81
CA SER A 8 -20.80 -86.28 20.52
C SER A 8 -21.74 -87.14 19.67
N ILE A 9 -22.00 -88.38 20.10
CA ILE A 9 -22.93 -89.33 19.45
C ILE A 9 -24.38 -88.78 19.35
N ARG A 10 -24.74 -87.74 20.13
CA ARG A 10 -26.07 -87.08 20.13
C ARG A 10 -26.12 -85.71 19.45
N GLY A 11 -25.01 -85.18 18.91
CA GLY A 11 -24.95 -83.84 18.32
C GLY A 11 -23.76 -83.02 18.82
N TYR A 12 -23.78 -81.71 18.61
CA TYR A 12 -22.75 -80.80 19.13
C TYR A 12 -22.78 -80.73 20.66
N ASP A 13 -21.61 -80.73 21.28
CA ASP A 13 -21.46 -80.57 22.71
C ASP A 13 -21.86 -79.16 23.16
N ALA A 14 -22.78 -79.06 24.11
CA ALA A 14 -23.36 -77.80 24.56
C ALA A 14 -22.31 -76.89 25.23
N GLU A 15 -21.34 -77.47 25.95
CA GLU A 15 -20.25 -76.72 26.56
C GLU A 15 -19.33 -76.10 25.50
N SER A 16 -18.98 -76.87 24.46
CA SER A 16 -18.21 -76.38 23.32
C SER A 16 -18.90 -75.21 22.61
N ILE A 17 -20.23 -75.30 22.41
CA ILE A 17 -21.01 -74.20 21.80
C ILE A 17 -20.99 -72.97 22.71
N GLN A 18 -21.20 -73.15 24.03
CA GLN A 18 -21.23 -72.03 24.97
C GLN A 18 -19.87 -71.32 25.06
N GLN A 19 -18.76 -72.05 25.00
CA GLN A 19 -17.41 -71.47 24.97
C GLN A 19 -17.18 -70.63 23.71
N GLU A 20 -17.65 -71.10 22.56
CA GLU A 20 -17.50 -70.40 21.28
C GLU A 20 -18.37 -69.12 21.25
N ILE A 21 -19.60 -69.19 21.77
CA ILE A 21 -20.48 -68.02 21.97
C ILE A 21 -19.82 -67.00 22.91
N ASN A 22 -19.26 -67.44 24.04
CA ASN A 22 -18.60 -66.55 24.98
C ASN A 22 -17.36 -65.88 24.37
N THR A 23 -16.59 -66.61 23.57
CA THR A 23 -15.43 -66.06 22.85
C THR A 23 -15.85 -64.99 21.85
N ILE A 24 -16.91 -65.25 21.08
CA ILE A 24 -17.46 -64.30 20.12
C ILE A 24 -17.97 -63.03 20.84
N ASN A 25 -18.69 -63.18 21.95
CA ASN A 25 -19.17 -62.06 22.76
C ASN A 25 -18.01 -61.20 23.27
N GLN A 26 -16.96 -61.83 23.82
CA GLN A 26 -15.76 -61.10 24.27
C GLN A 26 -15.07 -60.35 23.13
N MET A 27 -14.99 -60.94 21.92
CA MET A 27 -14.44 -60.25 20.75
C MET A 27 -15.27 -59.03 20.37
N TYR A 28 -16.61 -59.14 20.37
CA TYR A 28 -17.49 -58.00 20.09
C TYR A 28 -17.40 -56.92 21.16
N ASP A 29 -17.38 -57.28 22.44
CA ASP A 29 -17.24 -56.33 23.54
C ASP A 29 -15.92 -55.56 23.44
N ASN A 30 -14.82 -56.26 23.16
CA ASN A 30 -13.52 -55.63 22.94
C ASN A 30 -13.56 -54.68 21.74
N LYS A 31 -14.20 -55.09 20.63
CA LYS A 31 -14.30 -54.23 19.44
C LYS A 31 -15.17 -52.99 19.68
N ILE A 32 -16.25 -53.14 20.44
CA ILE A 32 -17.11 -52.01 20.84
C ILE A 32 -16.31 -51.02 21.70
N GLN A 33 -15.50 -51.50 22.64
CA GLN A 33 -14.66 -50.63 23.47
C GLN A 33 -13.57 -49.90 22.66
N GLU A 34 -12.95 -50.58 21.70
CA GLU A 34 -11.99 -49.98 20.78
C GLU A 34 -12.64 -48.86 19.94
N LEU A 35 -13.79 -49.15 19.31
CA LEU A 35 -14.54 -48.17 18.51
C LEU A 35 -14.98 -46.97 19.35
N LYS A 36 -15.41 -47.19 20.60
CA LYS A 36 -15.75 -46.08 21.51
C LYS A 36 -14.55 -45.17 21.79
N LYS A 37 -13.36 -45.74 21.99
CA LYS A 37 -12.13 -44.95 22.18
C LYS A 37 -11.77 -44.17 20.93
N GLU A 38 -11.86 -44.77 19.74
CA GLU A 38 -11.61 -44.09 18.47
C GLU A 38 -12.58 -42.94 18.24
N ILE A 39 -13.88 -43.16 18.42
CA ILE A 39 -14.91 -42.12 18.29
C ILE A 39 -14.64 -40.97 19.26
N PHE A 40 -14.27 -41.26 20.50
CA PHE A 40 -13.92 -40.24 21.48
C PHE A 40 -12.70 -39.42 21.03
N ALA A 41 -11.62 -40.09 20.61
CA ALA A 41 -10.41 -39.43 20.14
C ALA A 41 -10.69 -38.53 18.92
N GLN A 42 -11.43 -39.04 17.93
CA GLN A 42 -11.81 -38.27 16.73
C GLN A 42 -12.71 -37.09 17.08
N THR A 43 -13.67 -37.27 17.99
CA THR A 43 -14.55 -36.19 18.43
C THR A 43 -13.76 -35.10 19.14
N HIS A 44 -12.82 -35.48 20.00
CA HIS A 44 -11.94 -34.56 20.70
C HIS A 44 -11.05 -33.79 19.72
N GLN A 45 -10.40 -34.48 18.77
CA GLN A 45 -9.60 -33.85 17.72
C GLN A 45 -10.44 -32.86 16.88
N ARG A 46 -11.66 -33.25 16.50
CA ARG A 46 -12.57 -32.38 15.75
C ARG A 46 -12.93 -31.11 16.54
N GLN A 47 -13.07 -31.22 17.85
CA GLN A 47 -13.33 -30.07 18.71
C GLN A 47 -12.11 -29.14 18.83
N LEU A 48 -10.90 -29.69 18.93
CA LEU A 48 -9.65 -28.92 18.90
C LEU A 48 -9.49 -28.16 17.58
N LEU A 49 -9.63 -28.86 16.44
CA LEU A 49 -9.59 -28.28 15.10
C LEU A 49 -10.62 -27.16 14.92
N ARG A 50 -11.84 -27.33 15.44
CA ARG A 50 -12.87 -26.29 15.40
C ARG A 50 -12.47 -25.05 16.20
N ASN A 51 -11.85 -25.24 17.36
CA ASN A 51 -11.38 -24.12 18.19
C ASN A 51 -10.21 -23.38 17.51
N GLU A 52 -9.26 -24.11 16.93
CA GLU A 52 -8.16 -23.52 16.15
C GLU A 52 -8.66 -22.76 14.93
N TYR A 53 -9.61 -23.33 14.19
CA TYR A 53 -10.26 -22.65 13.06
C TYR A 53 -10.92 -21.34 13.48
N ASN A 54 -11.65 -21.33 14.60
CA ASN A 54 -12.29 -20.11 15.10
C ASN A 54 -11.28 -19.04 15.50
N LYS A 55 -10.15 -19.43 16.13
CA LYS A 55 -9.06 -18.51 16.47
C LYS A 55 -8.45 -17.90 15.20
N LEU A 56 -8.09 -18.73 14.23
CA LEU A 56 -7.54 -18.26 12.95
C LEU A 56 -8.52 -17.33 12.23
N LYS A 57 -9.81 -17.69 12.19
CA LYS A 57 -10.85 -16.84 11.58
C LYS A 57 -10.90 -15.45 12.23
N GLN A 58 -10.80 -15.38 13.55
CA GLN A 58 -10.77 -14.10 14.26
C GLN A 58 -9.50 -13.31 13.93
N GLU A 59 -8.32 -13.94 14.04
CA GLU A 59 -7.04 -13.28 13.73
C GLU A 59 -6.97 -12.76 12.29
N PHE A 60 -7.51 -13.51 11.32
CA PHE A 60 -7.62 -13.05 9.93
C PHE A 60 -8.61 -11.88 9.80
N GLY A 61 -9.74 -11.91 10.49
CA GLY A 61 -10.69 -10.81 10.53
C GLY A 61 -10.05 -9.52 11.03
N ASP A 62 -9.38 -9.59 12.19
CA ASP A 62 -8.70 -8.45 12.81
C ASP A 62 -7.60 -7.87 11.91
N ARG A 63 -6.84 -8.75 11.21
CA ARG A 63 -5.81 -8.32 10.25
C ARG A 63 -6.38 -7.63 9.02
N VAL A 64 -7.48 -8.14 8.47
CA VAL A 64 -8.15 -7.52 7.30
C VAL A 64 -8.72 -6.16 7.68
N GLU A 65 -9.32 -6.04 8.86
CA GLU A 65 -9.81 -4.75 9.36
C GLU A 65 -8.67 -3.74 9.53
N LEU A 66 -7.56 -4.16 10.16
CA LEU A 66 -6.38 -3.31 10.31
C LEU A 66 -5.80 -2.90 8.95
N GLN A 67 -5.78 -3.81 7.97
CA GLN A 67 -5.29 -3.51 6.63
C GLN A 67 -6.13 -2.44 5.93
N GLU A 68 -7.46 -2.51 6.01
CA GLU A 68 -8.33 -1.46 5.45
C GLU A 68 -8.14 -0.13 6.18
N GLN A 69 -8.05 -0.13 7.52
CA GLN A 69 -7.78 1.10 8.28
C GLN A 69 -6.43 1.75 7.89
N ILE A 70 -5.38 0.96 7.66
CA ILE A 70 -4.08 1.47 7.21
C ILE A 70 -4.20 2.06 5.80
N LYS A 71 -4.89 1.36 4.90
CA LYS A 71 -5.09 1.78 3.52
C LYS A 71 -5.86 3.10 3.44
N ASP A 72 -6.93 3.25 4.21
CA ASP A 72 -7.72 4.48 4.26
C ASP A 72 -6.89 5.66 4.78
N LYS A 73 -6.15 5.48 5.89
CA LYS A 73 -5.26 6.52 6.42
C LYS A 73 -4.15 6.92 5.45
N LEU A 74 -3.56 5.95 4.74
CA LEU A 74 -2.54 6.24 3.73
C LEU A 74 -3.14 7.01 2.56
N TYR A 75 -4.34 6.65 2.13
CA TYR A 75 -5.04 7.31 1.04
C TYR A 75 -5.39 8.77 1.40
N GLU A 76 -5.98 8.99 2.58
CA GLU A 76 -6.25 10.32 3.12
C GLU A 76 -4.96 11.15 3.17
N LYS A 77 -3.87 10.58 3.70
CA LYS A 77 -2.60 11.30 3.80
C LYS A 77 -2.03 11.67 2.43
N TYR A 78 -2.19 10.79 1.45
CA TYR A 78 -1.73 11.05 0.09
C TYR A 78 -2.54 12.18 -0.56
N LEU A 79 -3.86 12.20 -0.36
CA LEU A 79 -4.72 13.29 -0.83
C LEU A 79 -4.34 14.63 -0.20
N GLU A 80 -4.11 14.68 1.12
CA GLU A 80 -3.65 15.91 1.80
C GLU A 80 -2.35 16.45 1.20
N ILE A 81 -1.38 15.57 0.94
CA ILE A 81 -0.09 15.96 0.35
C ILE A 81 -0.29 16.50 -1.07
N LEU A 82 -1.12 15.84 -1.88
CA LEU A 82 -1.43 16.29 -3.24
C LEU A 82 -2.12 17.66 -3.25
N GLU A 83 -3.06 17.90 -2.33
CA GLU A 83 -3.71 19.20 -2.19
C GLU A 83 -2.70 20.30 -1.82
N GLN A 84 -1.82 20.04 -0.86
CA GLN A 84 -0.77 20.99 -0.48
C GLN A 84 0.19 21.29 -1.63
N GLN A 85 0.58 20.28 -2.40
CA GLN A 85 1.42 20.44 -3.59
C GLN A 85 0.72 21.26 -4.67
N LEU A 86 -0.57 21.02 -4.91
CA LEU A 86 -1.39 21.80 -5.85
C LEU A 86 -1.50 23.27 -5.44
N ILE A 87 -1.75 23.54 -4.17
CA ILE A 87 -1.80 24.91 -3.63
C ILE A 87 -0.44 25.60 -3.80
N THR A 88 0.64 24.89 -3.47
CA THR A 88 2.01 25.43 -3.61
C THR A 88 2.33 25.73 -5.07
N LYS A 89 2.01 24.81 -5.99
CA LYS A 89 2.21 25.02 -7.42
C LYS A 89 1.46 26.25 -7.93
N ARG A 90 0.17 26.41 -7.56
CA ARG A 90 -0.61 27.60 -7.94
C ARG A 90 0.00 28.90 -7.43
N LYS A 91 0.51 28.91 -6.19
CA LYS A 91 1.19 30.08 -5.62
C LYS A 91 2.48 30.40 -6.39
N THR A 92 3.27 29.38 -6.72
CA THR A 92 4.50 29.54 -7.52
C THR A 92 4.17 30.06 -8.92
N ASP A 93 3.16 29.50 -9.59
CA ASP A 93 2.73 29.94 -10.92
C ASP A 93 2.28 31.41 -10.90
N HIS A 94 1.57 31.83 -9.85
CA HIS A 94 1.18 33.24 -9.68
C HIS A 94 2.40 34.16 -9.49
N SER A 95 3.35 33.76 -8.64
CA SER A 95 4.58 34.53 -8.40
C SER A 95 5.46 34.62 -9.65
N ILE A 96 5.51 33.55 -10.46
CA ILE A 96 6.19 33.58 -11.76
C ILE A 96 5.55 34.63 -12.67
N ALA A 97 4.22 34.64 -12.79
CA ALA A 97 3.51 35.62 -13.62
C ALA A 97 3.75 37.08 -13.16
N GLU A 98 3.80 37.32 -11.85
CA GLU A 98 4.14 38.64 -11.30
C GLU A 98 5.57 39.06 -11.65
N LEU A 99 6.53 38.15 -11.49
CA LEU A 99 7.94 38.40 -11.83
C LEU A 99 8.14 38.64 -13.33
N GLU A 100 7.45 37.87 -14.18
CA GLU A 100 7.47 38.08 -15.64
C GLU A 100 6.98 39.48 -16.01
N ASN A 101 5.90 39.95 -15.36
CA ASN A 101 5.39 41.31 -15.57
C ASN A 101 6.40 42.38 -15.11
N GLN A 102 7.03 42.19 -13.95
CA GLN A 102 8.07 43.09 -13.46
C GLN A 102 9.29 43.14 -14.41
N VAL A 103 9.74 41.99 -14.92
CA VAL A 103 10.83 41.92 -15.89
C VAL A 103 10.47 42.69 -17.16
N LYS A 104 9.24 42.54 -17.67
CA LYS A 104 8.77 43.27 -18.85
C LYS A 104 8.80 44.79 -18.62
N LEU A 105 8.28 45.27 -17.49
CA LEU A 105 8.32 46.69 -17.13
C LEU A 105 9.76 47.23 -17.05
N ARG A 106 10.67 46.46 -16.43
CA ARG A 106 12.10 46.84 -16.36
C ARG A 106 12.77 46.87 -17.74
N GLN A 107 12.43 45.96 -18.64
CA GLN A 107 12.93 45.97 -20.02
C GLN A 107 12.46 47.21 -20.79
N GLU A 108 11.21 47.64 -20.58
CA GLU A 108 10.67 48.87 -21.16
C GLU A 108 11.39 50.12 -20.61
N GLU A 109 11.63 50.18 -19.30
CA GLU A 109 12.41 51.27 -18.67
C GLU A 109 13.84 51.32 -19.21
N LEU A 110 14.54 50.19 -19.30
CA LEU A 110 15.89 50.11 -19.84
C LEU A 110 15.96 50.60 -21.30
N SER A 111 14.95 50.25 -22.10
CA SER A 111 14.82 50.73 -23.48
C SER A 111 14.72 52.25 -23.55
N LYS A 112 13.93 52.87 -22.64
CA LYS A 112 13.83 54.34 -22.54
C LYS A 112 15.17 54.97 -22.15
N TYR A 113 15.85 54.46 -21.13
CA TYR A 113 17.17 54.97 -20.71
C TYR A 113 18.21 54.85 -21.81
N LYS A 114 18.21 53.76 -22.57
CA LYS A 114 19.09 53.59 -23.75
C LYS A 114 18.81 54.65 -24.82
N GLY A 115 17.54 54.95 -25.06
CA GLY A 115 17.12 56.06 -25.95
C GLY A 115 17.64 57.41 -25.48
N TYR A 116 17.47 57.74 -24.19
CA TYR A 116 18.00 58.99 -23.61
C TYR A 116 19.52 59.08 -23.71
N SER A 117 20.24 58.01 -23.38
CA SER A 117 21.71 57.94 -23.47
C SER A 117 22.20 58.19 -24.91
N ASN A 118 21.54 57.58 -25.90
CA ASN A 118 21.86 57.82 -27.31
C ASN A 118 21.62 59.28 -27.73
N LYS A 119 20.54 59.90 -27.25
CA LYS A 119 20.24 61.32 -27.51
C LYS A 119 21.31 62.23 -26.92
N VAL A 120 21.64 62.04 -25.64
CA VAL A 120 22.71 62.80 -24.96
C VAL A 120 24.04 62.63 -25.70
N LYS A 121 24.39 61.41 -26.13
CA LYS A 121 25.59 61.17 -26.93
C LYS A 121 25.59 61.94 -28.24
N SER A 122 24.46 61.97 -28.95
CA SER A 122 24.31 62.75 -30.19
C SER A 122 24.45 64.26 -29.94
N ASP A 123 23.84 64.77 -28.87
CA ASP A 123 23.89 66.19 -28.53
C ASP A 123 25.33 66.62 -28.16
N ILE A 124 26.06 65.80 -27.40
CA ILE A 124 27.48 66.02 -27.10
C ILE A 124 28.32 66.06 -28.37
N LEU A 125 28.10 65.13 -29.30
CA LEU A 125 28.82 65.10 -30.58
C LEU A 125 28.55 66.36 -31.41
N ARG A 126 27.29 66.80 -31.50
CA ARG A 126 26.93 68.05 -32.19
C ARG A 126 27.61 69.26 -31.57
N VAL A 127 27.56 69.40 -30.24
CA VAL A 127 28.22 70.51 -29.54
C VAL A 127 29.71 70.50 -29.78
N ARG A 128 30.37 69.33 -29.69
CA ARG A 128 31.80 69.18 -30.00
C ARG A 128 32.11 69.63 -31.43
N ASP A 129 31.32 69.17 -32.41
CA ASP A 129 31.54 69.50 -33.82
C ASP A 129 31.34 70.99 -34.09
N SER A 130 30.34 71.63 -33.46
CA SER A 130 30.16 73.09 -33.50
C SER A 130 31.35 73.83 -32.89
N PHE A 131 31.86 73.42 -31.73
CA PHE A 131 33.06 74.01 -31.13
C PHE A 131 34.28 73.86 -32.04
N LYS A 132 34.45 72.70 -32.68
CA LYS A 132 35.54 72.46 -33.61
C LYS A 132 35.47 73.40 -34.82
N SER A 133 34.29 73.58 -35.41
CA SER A 133 34.06 74.52 -36.51
C SER A 133 34.39 75.97 -36.13
N ILE A 134 34.00 76.42 -34.94
CA ILE A 134 34.30 77.78 -34.45
C ILE A 134 35.81 78.00 -34.29
N LEU A 135 36.53 76.98 -33.79
CA LEU A 135 37.99 77.06 -33.66
C LEU A 135 38.69 77.08 -35.02
N GLU A 136 38.22 76.29 -35.99
CA GLU A 136 38.76 76.27 -37.36
C GLU A 136 38.49 77.59 -38.10
N GLU A 137 37.31 78.21 -37.94
CA GLU A 137 37.02 79.55 -38.50
C GLU A 137 37.84 80.66 -37.82
N GLY A 138 38.18 80.50 -36.54
CA GLY A 138 39.00 81.47 -35.80
C GLY A 138 40.48 81.47 -36.17
N ASP A 139 40.99 80.37 -36.74
CA ASP A 139 42.37 80.24 -37.22
C ASP A 139 42.56 80.80 -38.65
N GLU A 140 41.48 81.15 -39.37
CA GLU A 140 41.50 81.74 -40.73
C GLU A 140 41.46 83.30 -40.75
N ILE A 141 41.49 83.96 -39.58
CA ILE A 141 41.54 85.43 -39.41
C ILE A 141 42.93 85.86 -38.90
#